data_AF-A0AAJ1QBR7-F1
#
_entry.id   AF-A0AAJ1QBR7-F1
#
_cell.length_a   1.000
_cell.length_b   1.000
_cell.length_c   1.000
_cell.angle_alpha   90.00
_cell.angle_beta   90.00
_cell.angle_gamma   90.00
#
_symmetry.space_group_name_H-M   'P 1'
#
loop_
_entity.id
_entity.type
_entity.pdbx_description
1 polymer ?
#
loop_
_entity_poly.entity_id
_entity_poly.type
_entity_poly.pdbx_seq_one_letter_code
_entity_poly.pdbx_strand_id
1 'polypeptide(L)'
;MMKKLILLISLPLLFFACSTNQTTKNSIPNKEDNSLKFEPNEEGDYDIVVFDPQYDVYLKSIALPKESYSKQYYEQMNRLYVMIWNQRHMQPLVYNPELYAVSIDLDPSVDYGYDFEYKLFNFFRFIEHKYRVRIR
;
A
#
# COMPACT_ATOMS: atom_id res chain seq x y z
N MET A 1 19.20 -74.61 -23.87
CA MET A 1 19.71 -73.28 -24.25
C MET A 1 18.54 -72.43 -24.73
N MET A 2 17.86 -71.73 -23.83
CA MET A 2 16.88 -70.66 -24.15
C MET A 2 16.93 -69.64 -23.01
N LYS A 3 17.09 -68.37 -23.39
CA LYS A 3 17.52 -67.26 -22.55
C LYS A 3 16.36 -66.78 -21.66
N LYS A 4 16.64 -66.59 -20.38
CA LYS A 4 15.75 -65.94 -19.40
C LYS A 4 15.50 -64.51 -19.86
N LEU A 5 14.24 -64.19 -20.16
CA LEU A 5 13.79 -62.83 -20.46
C LEU A 5 13.65 -62.08 -19.13
N ILE A 6 14.72 -61.41 -18.71
CA ILE A 6 14.71 -60.48 -17.58
C ILE A 6 14.03 -59.20 -18.08
N LEU A 7 12.81 -58.97 -17.65
CA LEU A 7 12.06 -57.74 -17.93
C LEU A 7 12.59 -56.68 -16.96
N LEU A 8 13.52 -55.87 -17.48
CA LEU A 8 14.21 -54.81 -16.76
C LEU A 8 13.26 -53.61 -16.62
N ILE A 9 12.89 -53.32 -15.38
CA ILE A 9 12.08 -52.16 -14.98
C ILE A 9 12.87 -50.90 -15.33
N SER A 10 12.41 -50.15 -16.33
CA SER A 10 12.87 -48.79 -16.59
C SER A 10 11.72 -47.82 -16.31
N LEU A 11 11.79 -47.20 -15.14
CA LEU A 11 10.99 -46.04 -14.73
C LEU A 11 11.62 -44.78 -15.33
N PRO A 12 10.97 -44.06 -16.26
CA PRO A 12 11.34 -42.68 -16.50
C PRO A 12 10.68 -41.80 -15.45
N LEU A 13 11.49 -41.28 -14.51
CA LEU A 13 11.13 -40.09 -13.74
C LEU A 13 10.78 -38.99 -14.75
N LEU A 14 9.51 -38.60 -14.79
CA LEU A 14 9.10 -37.36 -15.43
C LEU A 14 9.64 -36.22 -14.57
N PHE A 15 10.77 -35.67 -15.00
CA PHE A 15 11.26 -34.39 -14.51
C PHE A 15 10.21 -33.33 -14.83
N PHE A 16 9.51 -32.85 -13.80
CA PHE A 16 8.81 -31.58 -13.84
C PHE A 16 9.85 -30.49 -14.09
N ALA A 17 10.06 -30.12 -15.35
CA ALA A 17 10.73 -28.88 -15.70
C ALA A 17 9.77 -27.74 -15.34
N CYS A 18 9.95 -27.17 -14.15
CA CYS A 18 9.35 -25.89 -13.80
C CYS A 18 10.07 -24.82 -14.65
N SER A 19 9.40 -24.33 -15.69
CA SER A 19 9.87 -23.16 -16.41
C SER A 19 9.74 -21.96 -15.47
N THR A 20 10.86 -21.49 -14.92
CA THR A 20 10.91 -20.19 -14.28
C THR A 20 10.66 -19.13 -15.36
N ASN A 21 9.59 -18.35 -15.21
CA ASN A 21 9.39 -17.16 -16.03
C ASN A 21 10.54 -16.21 -15.71
N GLN A 22 11.44 -16.00 -16.67
CA GLN A 22 12.41 -14.93 -16.58
C GLN A 22 11.64 -13.62 -16.68
N THR A 23 11.31 -13.05 -15.53
CA THR A 23 10.88 -11.66 -15.44
C THR A 23 12.02 -10.82 -16.00
N THR A 24 11.76 -10.22 -17.16
CA THR A 24 12.53 -9.12 -17.71
C THR A 24 12.87 -8.15 -16.58
N LYS A 25 14.17 -8.01 -16.30
CA LYS A 25 14.69 -6.87 -15.53
C LYS A 25 14.48 -5.62 -16.37
N ASN A 26 13.24 -5.15 -16.42
CA ASN A 26 12.98 -3.74 -16.62
C ASN A 26 13.54 -3.09 -15.37
N SER A 27 14.59 -2.30 -15.54
CA SER A 27 15.18 -1.41 -14.55
C SER A 27 14.08 -0.83 -13.66
N ILE A 28 13.95 -1.38 -12.45
CA ILE A 28 13.18 -0.76 -11.39
C ILE A 28 13.89 0.57 -11.16
N PRO A 29 13.28 1.73 -11.48
CA PRO A 29 13.89 3.01 -11.13
C PRO A 29 14.10 2.96 -9.62
N ASN A 30 15.30 3.35 -9.19
CA ASN A 30 15.77 3.26 -7.82
C ASN A 30 14.68 3.83 -6.88
N LYS A 31 13.94 2.94 -6.19
CA LYS A 31 12.74 3.26 -5.39
C LYS A 31 13.14 3.71 -3.98
N GLU A 32 14.23 4.47 -3.87
CA GLU A 32 14.78 4.89 -2.59
C GLU A 32 14.22 6.24 -2.10
N ASP A 33 13.37 6.96 -2.84
CA ASP A 33 12.98 8.32 -2.42
C ASP A 33 11.58 8.81 -2.85
N ASN A 34 10.58 7.94 -2.95
CA ASN A 34 9.18 8.38 -3.17
C ASN A 34 8.39 8.29 -1.87
N SER A 35 8.73 9.18 -0.92
CA SER A 35 8.02 9.33 0.35
C SER A 35 7.26 10.65 0.38
N LEU A 36 5.98 10.61 0.79
CA LEU A 36 5.22 11.79 1.14
C LEU A 36 5.67 12.29 2.52
N LYS A 37 6.31 13.46 2.51
CA LYS A 37 6.68 14.21 3.71
C LYS A 37 5.77 15.43 3.84
N PHE A 38 5.50 15.81 5.07
CA PHE A 38 4.63 16.94 5.39
C PHE A 38 5.48 18.08 5.94
N GLU A 39 5.37 19.24 5.32
CA GLU A 39 6.01 20.46 5.79
C GLU A 39 4.92 21.46 6.22
N PRO A 40 5.13 22.20 7.31
CA PRO A 40 4.18 23.22 7.73
C PRO A 40 4.23 24.42 6.78
N ASN A 41 3.13 25.17 6.72
CA ASN A 41 3.07 26.45 6.03
C ASN A 41 3.82 27.56 6.82
N GLU A 42 3.81 28.79 6.31
CA GLU A 42 4.47 29.95 6.96
C GLU A 42 3.93 30.25 8.36
N GLU A 43 2.70 29.81 8.68
CA GLU A 43 2.03 29.99 9.96
C GLU A 43 2.30 28.82 10.93
N GLY A 44 2.98 27.76 10.47
CA GLY A 44 3.28 26.57 11.27
C GLY A 44 2.24 25.45 11.17
N ASP A 45 1.19 25.63 10.39
CA ASP A 45 0.12 24.65 10.22
C ASP A 45 0.44 23.63 9.12
N TYR A 46 0.07 22.37 9.35
CA TYR A 46 0.22 21.31 8.37
C TYR A 46 -1.07 21.11 7.59
N ASP A 47 -0.95 20.78 6.30
CA ASP A 47 -2.09 20.43 5.46
C ASP A 47 -1.80 19.24 4.54
N ILE A 48 -2.86 18.59 4.07
CA ILE A 48 -2.82 17.51 3.09
C ILE A 48 -3.64 17.93 1.87
N VAL A 49 -2.96 17.96 0.73
CA VAL A 49 -3.58 18.12 -0.58
C VAL A 49 -3.54 16.78 -1.32
N VAL A 50 -4.71 16.20 -1.58
CA VAL A 50 -4.85 14.99 -2.39
C VAL A 50 -5.21 15.39 -3.82
N PHE A 51 -4.32 15.14 -4.77
CA PHE A 51 -4.49 15.49 -6.19
C PHE A 51 -5.47 14.56 -6.94
N ASP A 52 -6.53 14.12 -6.28
CA ASP A 52 -7.61 13.34 -6.88
C ASP A 52 -8.89 14.18 -6.85
N PRO A 53 -9.48 14.54 -8.00
CA PRO A 53 -10.63 15.45 -8.04
C PRO A 53 -11.88 14.87 -7.35
N GLN A 54 -11.92 13.55 -7.11
CA GLN A 54 -13.03 12.91 -6.40
C GLN A 54 -12.86 12.95 -4.88
N TYR A 55 -11.68 13.32 -4.38
CA TYR A 55 -11.41 13.34 -2.94
C TYR A 55 -12.21 14.44 -2.23
N ASP A 56 -12.20 15.66 -2.76
CA ASP A 56 -12.98 16.77 -2.18
C ASP A 56 -14.49 16.50 -2.26
N VAL A 57 -14.94 15.84 -3.32
CA VAL A 57 -16.34 15.40 -3.45
C VAL A 57 -16.66 14.36 -2.37
N TYR A 58 -15.80 13.37 -2.17
CA TYR A 58 -15.94 12.36 -1.13
C TYR A 58 -16.02 12.99 0.27
N LEU A 59 -15.12 13.93 0.59
CA LEU A 59 -15.11 14.63 1.88
C LEU A 59 -16.42 15.37 2.15
N LYS A 60 -17.04 15.96 1.13
CA LYS A 60 -18.26 16.76 1.28
C LYS A 60 -19.55 15.94 1.27
N SER A 61 -19.52 14.73 0.72
CA SER A 61 -20.75 13.97 0.43
C SER A 61 -20.84 12.59 1.08
N ILE A 62 -19.71 11.98 1.43
CA ILE A 62 -19.65 10.58 1.91
C ILE A 62 -18.92 10.49 3.25
N ALA A 63 -17.84 11.25 3.43
CA ALA A 63 -17.12 11.28 4.69
C ALA A 63 -18.04 11.69 5.85
N LEU A 64 -17.80 11.08 7.01
CA LEU A 64 -18.45 11.53 8.23
C LEU A 64 -17.97 12.95 8.57
N PRO A 65 -18.81 13.81 9.17
CA PRO A 65 -18.39 15.12 9.64
C PRO A 65 -17.14 15.04 10.51
N LYS A 66 -16.28 16.07 10.45
CA LYS A 66 -15.01 16.12 11.17
C LYS A 66 -15.18 15.85 12.66
N GLU A 67 -16.26 16.36 13.25
CA GLU A 67 -16.59 16.27 14.67
C GLU A 67 -17.06 14.88 15.12
N SER A 68 -17.16 13.91 14.20
CA SER A 68 -17.64 12.55 14.51
C SER A 68 -16.68 11.77 15.40
N TYR A 69 -15.38 12.08 15.34
CA TYR A 69 -14.36 11.47 16.19
C TYR A 69 -13.43 12.53 16.76
N SER A 70 -12.79 12.24 17.89
CA SER A 70 -11.80 13.16 18.45
C SER A 70 -10.52 13.18 17.61
N LYS A 71 -9.76 14.28 17.70
CA LYS A 71 -8.40 14.38 17.13
C LYS A 71 -7.55 13.16 17.50
N GLN A 72 -7.53 12.79 18.78
CA GLN A 72 -6.75 11.66 19.27
C GLN A 72 -7.18 10.32 18.66
N TYR A 73 -8.46 10.15 18.30
CA TYR A 73 -8.90 8.97 17.56
C TYR A 73 -8.30 8.95 16.16
N TYR A 74 -8.37 10.07 15.44
CA TYR A 74 -7.78 10.16 14.10
C TYR A 74 -6.27 9.92 14.13
N GLU A 75 -5.53 10.53 15.06
CA GLU A 75 -4.09 10.32 15.25
C GLU A 75 -3.76 8.82 15.43
N GLN A 76 -4.50 8.11 16.28
CA GLN A 76 -4.29 6.68 16.51
C GLN A 76 -4.57 5.84 15.26
N MET A 77 -5.67 6.13 14.56
CA MET A 77 -6.04 5.42 13.34
C MET A 77 -5.06 5.69 12.20
N ASN A 78 -4.60 6.93 12.05
CA ASN A 78 -3.64 7.33 11.03
C ASN A 78 -2.30 6.64 11.21
N ARG A 79 -1.79 6.51 12.44
CA ARG A 79 -0.58 5.73 12.73
C ARG A 79 -0.71 4.28 12.25
N LEU A 80 -1.84 3.64 12.56
CA LEU A 80 -2.12 2.27 12.12
C LEU A 80 -2.20 2.17 10.58
N TYR A 81 -2.93 3.09 9.95
CA TYR A 81 -3.14 3.07 8.50
C TYR A 81 -1.87 3.39 7.72
N VAL A 82 -1.06 4.34 8.17
CA VAL A 82 0.26 4.66 7.58
C VAL A 82 1.18 3.44 7.66
N MET A 83 1.22 2.74 8.80
CA MET A 83 2.02 1.51 8.93
C MET A 83 1.59 0.45 7.90
N ILE A 84 0.29 0.19 7.78
CA ILE A 84 -0.24 -0.79 6.82
C ILE A 84 0.05 -0.34 5.38
N TRP A 85 -0.16 0.94 5.07
CA TRP A 85 0.11 1.52 3.77
C TRP A 85 1.58 1.35 3.36
N ASN A 86 2.50 1.72 4.25
CA ASN A 86 3.95 1.62 4.01
C ASN A 86 4.40 0.16 3.86
N GLN A 87 3.85 -0.76 4.65
CA GLN A 87 4.10 -2.18 4.48
C GLN A 87 3.69 -2.66 3.07
N ARG A 88 2.55 -2.20 2.55
CA ARG A 88 2.07 -2.56 1.20
C ARG A 88 2.93 -1.94 0.11
N HIS A 89 3.33 -0.69 0.27
CA HIS A 89 4.26 0.00 -0.62
C HIS A 89 5.58 -0.77 -0.80
N MET A 90 6.09 -1.37 0.28
CA MET A 90 7.32 -2.18 0.29
C MET A 90 7.17 -3.56 -0.37
N GLN A 91 5.95 -4.00 -0.68
CA GLN A 91 5.67 -5.33 -1.24
C GLN A 91 5.00 -5.24 -2.63
N PRO A 92 5.68 -4.68 -3.64
CA PRO A 92 5.11 -4.45 -4.98
C PRO A 92 4.80 -5.73 -5.77
N LEU A 93 5.35 -6.88 -5.35
CA LEU A 93 5.01 -8.19 -5.94
C LEU A 93 3.66 -8.73 -5.43
N VAL A 94 3.15 -8.19 -4.32
CA VAL A 94 1.90 -8.64 -3.66
C VAL A 94 0.80 -7.58 -3.82
N TYR A 95 1.13 -6.30 -3.71
CA TYR A 95 0.19 -5.20 -3.80
C TYR A 95 0.42 -4.35 -5.05
N ASN A 96 -0.66 -3.77 -5.58
CA ASN A 96 -0.60 -2.94 -6.78
C ASN A 96 0.36 -1.75 -6.57
N PRO A 97 1.51 -1.70 -7.26
CA PRO A 97 2.51 -0.64 -7.08
C PRO A 97 2.02 0.73 -7.57
N GLU A 98 1.00 0.79 -8.44
CA GLU A 98 0.40 2.05 -8.87
C GLU A 98 -0.49 2.67 -7.78
N LEU A 99 -1.14 1.82 -6.96
CA LEU A 99 -1.97 2.28 -5.85
C LEU A 99 -1.11 2.68 -4.64
N TYR A 100 -0.15 1.83 -4.28
CA TYR A 100 0.78 2.08 -3.15
C TYR A 100 2.10 2.66 -3.66
N ALA A 101 2.02 3.69 -4.49
CA ALA A 101 3.16 4.24 -5.23
C ALA A 101 4.20 4.94 -4.35
N VAL A 102 3.76 5.50 -3.23
CA VAL A 102 4.57 6.30 -2.29
C VAL A 102 4.48 5.74 -0.88
N SER A 103 5.53 5.90 -0.08
CA SER A 103 5.45 5.76 1.38
C SER A 103 4.94 7.05 2.00
N ILE A 104 4.50 7.02 3.26
CA ILE A 104 4.06 8.19 4.03
C ILE A 104 4.95 8.29 5.27
N ASP A 105 5.64 9.41 5.42
CA ASP A 105 6.50 9.71 6.56
C ASP A 105 5.72 10.53 7.59
N LEU A 106 4.98 9.83 8.47
CA LEU A 106 4.20 10.44 9.55
C LEU A 106 4.98 10.36 10.87
N ASP A 107 5.43 11.49 11.38
CA ASP A 107 6.15 11.58 12.65
C ASP A 107 5.16 11.58 13.84
N PRO A 108 5.15 10.55 14.69
CA PRO A 108 4.21 10.47 15.80
C PRO A 108 4.48 11.46 16.95
N SER A 109 5.56 12.25 16.89
CA SER A 109 5.91 13.28 17.86
C SER A 109 5.46 14.70 17.47
N VAL A 110 5.10 14.89 16.20
CA VAL A 110 4.63 16.18 15.66
C VAL A 110 3.12 16.31 15.88
N ASP A 111 2.67 17.49 16.31
CA ASP A 111 1.26 17.85 16.30
C ASP A 111 0.89 18.47 14.95
N TYR A 112 0.32 17.64 14.06
CA TYR A 112 -0.12 18.08 12.74
C TYR A 112 -1.45 18.86 12.75
N GLY A 113 -2.16 18.90 13.88
CA GLY A 113 -3.45 19.57 13.99
C GLY A 113 -4.64 18.73 13.52
N TYR A 114 -5.84 19.15 13.94
CA TYR A 114 -7.06 18.35 13.79
C TYR A 114 -7.52 18.19 12.33
N ASP A 115 -7.36 19.25 11.52
CA ASP A 115 -7.78 19.24 10.12
C ASP A 115 -6.89 18.32 9.27
N PHE A 116 -5.58 18.32 9.53
CA PHE A 116 -4.65 17.38 8.94
C PHE A 116 -5.03 15.95 9.27
N GLU A 117 -5.23 15.63 10.55
CA GLU A 117 -5.53 14.27 11.00
C GLU A 117 -6.86 13.76 10.41
N TYR A 118 -7.87 14.63 10.33
CA TYR A 118 -9.13 14.32 9.66
C TYR A 118 -8.95 14.04 8.15
N LYS A 119 -8.17 14.86 7.45
CA LYS A 119 -7.89 14.66 6.02
C LYS A 119 -7.06 13.39 5.79
N LEU A 120 -6.04 13.11 6.60
CA LEU A 120 -5.25 11.88 6.44
C LEU A 120 -6.10 10.63 6.66
N PHE A 121 -6.96 10.65 7.67
CA PHE A 121 -7.88 9.55 7.94
C PHE A 121 -8.79 9.30 6.75
N ASN A 122 -9.41 10.36 6.23
CA ASN A 122 -10.33 10.23 5.12
C ASN A 122 -9.65 9.91 3.80
N PHE A 123 -8.37 10.24 3.61
CA PHE A 123 -7.59 9.74 2.49
C PHE A 123 -7.63 8.21 2.44
N PHE A 124 -7.36 7.53 3.56
CA PHE A 124 -7.44 6.06 3.60
C PHE A 124 -8.85 5.54 3.35
N ARG A 125 -9.87 6.16 3.96
CA ARG A 125 -11.29 5.78 3.74
C ARG A 125 -11.71 5.97 2.28
N PHE A 126 -11.24 7.04 1.64
CA PHE A 126 -11.45 7.32 0.23
C PHE A 126 -10.80 6.26 -0.65
N ILE A 127 -9.56 5.86 -0.36
CA ILE A 127 -8.89 4.78 -1.09
C ILE A 127 -9.69 3.48 -0.99
N GLU A 128 -10.15 3.10 0.20
CA GLU A 128 -11.00 1.91 0.37
C GLU A 128 -12.31 2.03 -0.41
N HIS A 129 -12.94 3.20 -0.38
CA HIS A 129 -14.19 3.46 -1.10
C HIS A 129 -14.03 3.37 -2.61
N LYS A 130 -13.00 4.06 -3.16
CA LYS A 130 -12.75 4.18 -4.60
C LYS A 130 -12.22 2.89 -5.20
N TYR A 131 -11.23 2.28 -4.57
CA TYR A 131 -10.51 1.11 -5.11
C TYR A 131 -11.02 -0.22 -4.55
N ARG A 132 -12.01 -0.19 -3.63
CA ARG A 132 -12.61 -1.39 -3.01
C ARG A 132 -11.59 -2.29 -2.30
N VAL A 133 -10.51 -1.69 -1.80
CA VAL A 133 -9.52 -2.34 -0.95
C VAL A 133 -9.88 -2.15 0.52
N ARG A 134 -9.24 -2.90 1.42
CA ARG A 134 -9.35 -2.70 2.87
C ARG A 134 -7.99 -2.36 3.46
N ILE A 135 -7.92 -1.32 4.27
CA ILE A 135 -6.79 -0.90 5.10
C ILE A 135 -7.26 -1.13 6.54
N ARG A 136 -7.05 -2.35 7.04
CA ARG A 136 -7.40 -2.79 8.39
C ARG A 136 -6.42 -3.85 8.86
#